data_AF-A0A9W4I6S9-F1
#
_entry.id   AF-A0A9W4I6S9-F1
#
_cell.length_a   1.000
_cell.length_b   1.000
_cell.length_c   1.000
_cell.angle_alpha   90.00
_cell.angle_beta   90.00
_cell.angle_gamma   90.00
#
_symmetry.space_group_name_H-M   'P 1'
#
loop_
_entity.id
_entity.type
_entity.pdbx_description
1 polymer ?
#
loop_
_entity_poly.entity_id
_entity_poly.type
_entity_poly.pdbx_seq_one_letter_code
_entity_poly.pdbx_strand_id
1 'polypeptide(L)'
;MGSFHVILPSTTRRRSDSPKCGKIPPRRGPHNSHRRDFSEPRTSSANDRRYADIKMVNLTTQKRLAASVVGCGKRKIWLDPNEMSEISNANSRQTIRKLVSDGLIIRKPVTMHSRASARELNLARREGRHRGLGKRKGTKDARMPSQVLWMRRMRVLRRLLVRYRAAGKIDKHLYHELYHLSKGNTFKHKRALVEHIQKAKAERQRDRVLKEEMDAKRAKNKALRERRLERKEAKRDALINEE
;
A
#
# COMPACT_ATOMS: atom_id res chain seq x y z
N MET A 1 36.50 -51.97 0.08
CA MET A 1 37.32 -51.08 -0.76
C MET A 1 36.65 -51.00 -2.12
N GLY A 2 36.25 -49.81 -2.55
CA GLY A 2 35.46 -49.62 -3.77
C GLY A 2 35.16 -48.15 -3.96
N SER A 3 36.20 -47.39 -4.32
CA SER A 3 36.18 -45.97 -4.58
C SER A 3 35.36 -45.67 -5.83
N PHE A 4 34.13 -45.15 -5.66
CA PHE A 4 33.40 -44.53 -6.76
C PHE A 4 33.81 -43.06 -6.89
N HIS A 5 34.65 -42.82 -7.88
CA HIS A 5 35.04 -41.51 -8.40
C HIS A 5 33.80 -40.77 -8.92
N VAL A 6 33.46 -39.64 -8.29
CA VAL A 6 32.43 -38.73 -8.81
C VAL A 6 33.10 -37.75 -9.76
N ILE A 7 32.85 -37.97 -11.06
CA ILE A 7 33.25 -37.09 -12.15
C ILE A 7 32.33 -35.86 -12.15
N LEU A 8 32.90 -34.68 -11.95
CA LEU A 8 32.22 -33.39 -12.10
C LEU A 8 32.06 -33.05 -13.60
N PRO A 9 30.89 -32.61 -14.09
CA PRO A 9 30.77 -32.06 -15.42
C PRO A 9 31.25 -30.60 -15.46
N SER A 10 32.32 -30.39 -16.21
CA SER A 10 32.84 -29.10 -16.66
C SER A 10 31.91 -28.46 -17.70
N THR A 11 30.97 -27.64 -17.27
CA THR A 11 30.21 -26.78 -18.19
C THR A 11 31.03 -25.54 -18.56
N THR A 12 31.63 -25.60 -19.74
CA THR A 12 32.21 -24.50 -20.49
C THR A 12 31.15 -23.44 -20.81
N ARG A 13 31.12 -22.34 -20.06
CA ARG A 13 30.29 -21.18 -20.41
C ARG A 13 31.07 -20.29 -21.40
N ARG A 14 30.72 -20.43 -22.67
CA ARG A 14 31.11 -19.54 -23.78
C ARG A 14 30.93 -18.07 -23.36
N ARG A 15 32.01 -17.30 -23.51
CA ARG A 15 32.01 -15.84 -23.55
C ARG A 15 31.05 -15.39 -24.65
N SER A 16 30.04 -14.62 -24.27
CA SER A 16 29.36 -13.72 -25.20
C SER A 16 29.75 -12.31 -24.77
N ASP A 17 30.72 -11.77 -25.51
CA ASP A 17 31.12 -10.38 -25.44
C ASP A 17 29.91 -9.52 -25.81
N SER A 18 29.24 -8.99 -24.78
CA SER A 18 28.31 -7.88 -24.97
C SER A 18 29.15 -6.61 -25.11
N PRO A 19 28.90 -5.76 -26.12
CA PRO A 19 29.63 -4.53 -26.30
C PRO A 19 29.47 -3.69 -25.03
N LYS A 20 30.60 -3.24 -24.49
CA LYS A 20 30.67 -2.28 -23.39
C LYS A 20 29.83 -1.06 -23.82
N CYS A 21 28.56 -1.02 -23.42
CA CYS A 21 27.77 0.20 -23.50
C CYS A 21 28.52 1.20 -22.64
N GLY A 22 29.15 2.16 -23.31
CA GLY A 22 29.98 3.17 -22.70
C GLY A 22 29.25 3.74 -21.49
N LYS A 23 29.97 3.78 -20.36
CA LYS A 23 29.57 4.61 -19.23
C LYS A 23 29.39 6.01 -19.82
N ILE A 24 28.15 6.42 -20.07
CA ILE A 24 27.85 7.83 -20.30
C ILE A 24 28.29 8.49 -18.99
N PRO A 25 29.37 9.30 -18.99
CA PRO A 25 29.75 10.00 -17.79
C PRO A 25 28.54 10.85 -17.38
N PRO A 26 28.23 10.99 -16.07
CA PRO A 26 27.25 11.97 -15.68
C PRO A 26 27.68 13.29 -16.32
N ARG A 27 26.81 13.94 -17.09
CA ARG A 27 27.01 15.33 -17.52
C ARG A 27 27.16 16.14 -16.23
N ARG A 28 28.39 16.27 -15.75
CA ARG A 28 28.81 17.31 -14.84
C ARG A 28 28.65 18.58 -15.67
N GLY A 29 27.49 19.22 -15.54
CA GLY A 29 27.40 20.63 -15.87
C GLY A 29 28.53 21.35 -15.13
N PRO A 30 29.03 22.48 -15.65
CA PRO A 30 30.10 23.20 -15.00
C PRO A 30 29.66 23.48 -13.57
N HIS A 31 30.31 22.81 -12.62
CA HIS A 31 30.32 23.26 -11.24
C HIS A 31 31.00 24.61 -11.31
N ASN A 32 30.19 25.67 -11.40
CA ASN A 32 30.66 27.00 -11.18
C ASN A 32 31.04 27.08 -9.69
N SER A 33 32.24 26.61 -9.37
CA SER A 33 32.90 26.81 -8.09
C SER A 33 33.41 28.24 -8.01
N HIS A 34 32.53 29.21 -8.25
CA HIS A 34 32.63 30.48 -7.56
C HIS A 34 31.96 30.24 -6.21
N ARG A 35 32.73 29.64 -5.28
CA ARG A 35 32.61 30.08 -3.88
C ARG A 35 32.85 31.58 -3.96
N ARG A 36 31.77 32.36 -3.97
CA ARG A 36 31.88 33.76 -3.59
C ARG A 36 32.23 33.69 -2.12
N ASP A 37 33.50 33.92 -1.83
CA ASP A 37 33.94 34.22 -0.49
C ASP A 37 33.04 35.36 0.01
N PHE A 38 32.17 35.02 0.95
CA PHE A 38 31.33 35.96 1.67
C PHE A 38 32.23 36.65 2.72
N SER A 39 33.23 37.39 2.24
CA SER A 39 34.11 38.19 3.08
C SER A 39 34.55 39.47 2.36
N GLU A 40 33.62 40.07 1.63
CA GLU A 40 33.68 41.50 1.35
C GLU A 40 32.48 42.14 2.04
N PRO A 41 32.67 42.99 3.06
CA PRO A 41 31.62 43.92 3.44
C PRO A 41 31.31 44.72 2.19
N ARG A 42 30.04 44.70 1.74
CA ARG A 42 29.58 45.72 0.79
C ARG A 42 29.87 47.05 1.47
N THR A 43 30.94 47.70 1.05
CA THR A 43 31.18 49.09 1.37
C THR A 43 29.95 49.79 0.84
N SER A 44 29.12 50.25 1.77
CA SER A 44 28.02 51.15 1.45
C SER A 44 28.67 52.33 0.74
N SER A 45 28.56 52.36 -0.58
CA SER A 45 28.92 53.53 -1.37
C SER A 45 28.29 54.72 -0.66
N ALA A 46 29.08 55.77 -0.42
CA ALA A 46 28.59 57.00 0.21
C ALA A 46 27.41 57.64 -0.56
N ASN A 47 27.09 57.14 -1.76
CA ASN A 47 25.90 57.51 -2.53
C ASN A 47 24.60 56.79 -2.10
N ASP A 48 24.64 55.68 -1.35
CA ASP A 48 23.44 54.98 -0.87
C ASP A 48 22.79 55.68 0.34
N ARG A 49 23.54 56.57 1.01
CA ARG A 49 23.02 57.44 2.09
C ARG A 49 22.29 58.68 1.57
N ARG A 50 22.42 59.04 0.29
CA ARG A 50 21.73 60.22 -0.27
C ARG A 50 20.24 60.01 -0.51
N TYR A 51 19.74 58.77 -0.40
CA TYR A 51 18.32 58.44 -0.46
C TYR A 51 17.69 58.18 0.92
N ALA A 52 18.47 58.23 2.01
CA ALA A 52 17.97 57.96 3.36
C ALA A 52 17.13 59.10 3.95
N ASP A 53 17.22 60.31 3.38
CA ASP A 53 16.53 61.53 3.84
C ASP A 53 15.27 61.89 3.03
N ILE A 54 14.83 61.02 2.12
CA ILE A 54 13.47 61.14 1.58
C ILE A 54 12.53 60.53 2.63
N LYS A 55 11.77 61.40 3.29
CA LYS A 55 10.77 61.11 4.33
C LYS A 55 9.73 60.10 3.84
N MET A 56 10.08 58.82 3.83
CA MET A 56 9.27 57.75 3.27
C MET A 56 8.16 57.38 4.24
N VAL A 57 6.93 57.32 3.74
CA VAL A 57 5.73 57.07 4.54
C VAL A 57 5.75 55.67 5.16
N ASN A 58 5.44 55.56 6.45
CA ASN A 58 5.47 54.27 7.18
C ASN A 58 4.16 53.48 7.01
N LEU A 59 4.14 52.55 6.06
CA LEU A 59 2.97 51.71 5.74
C LEU A 59 2.91 50.37 6.51
N THR A 60 3.66 50.22 7.61
CA THR A 60 3.73 48.95 8.36
C THR A 60 2.39 48.58 9.01
N THR A 61 1.64 49.57 9.50
CA THR A 61 0.31 49.40 10.09
C THR A 61 -0.71 48.98 9.03
N GLN A 62 -0.72 49.64 7.87
CA GLN A 62 -1.59 49.37 6.73
C GLN A 62 -1.32 47.96 6.20
N LYS A 63 -0.05 47.56 6.06
CA LYS A 63 0.34 46.21 5.66
C LYS A 63 -0.11 45.14 6.67
N ARG A 64 -0.09 45.47 7.98
CA ARG A 64 -0.60 44.59 9.05
C ARG A 64 -2.12 44.47 9.02
N LEU A 65 -2.84 45.59 8.83
CA LEU A 65 -4.30 45.61 8.73
C LEU A 65 -4.78 44.87 7.47
N ALA A 66 -4.15 45.13 6.33
CA ALA A 66 -4.42 44.43 5.07
C ALA A 66 -4.24 42.91 5.19
N ALA A 67 -3.16 42.45 5.82
CA ALA A 67 -2.94 41.04 6.09
C ALA A 67 -4.08 40.42 6.92
N SER A 68 -4.52 41.12 7.97
CA SER A 68 -5.64 40.67 8.83
C SER A 68 -6.98 40.70 8.12
N VAL A 69 -7.23 41.68 7.24
CA VAL A 69 -8.49 41.85 6.51
C VAL A 69 -8.62 40.84 5.38
N VAL A 70 -7.55 40.57 4.64
CA VAL A 70 -7.52 39.63 3.50
C VAL A 70 -7.32 38.18 3.97
N GLY A 71 -6.94 37.95 5.23
CA GLY A 71 -6.71 36.62 5.79
C GLY A 71 -5.44 35.95 5.25
N CYS A 72 -4.37 36.73 5.04
CA CYS A 72 -3.09 36.21 4.54
C CYS A 72 -1.91 36.81 5.31
N GLY A 73 -0.71 36.23 5.20
CA GLY A 73 0.48 36.79 5.86
C GLY A 73 0.99 38.07 5.17
N LYS A 74 1.66 38.97 5.92
CA LYS A 74 2.22 40.24 5.42
C LYS A 74 3.08 40.10 4.15
N ARG A 75 3.73 38.95 3.96
CA ARG A 75 4.55 38.63 2.76
C ARG A 75 3.73 38.58 1.46
N LYS A 76 2.43 38.26 1.56
CA LYS A 76 1.51 38.14 0.42
C LYS A 76 0.74 39.42 0.13
N ILE A 77 0.90 40.47 0.93
CA ILE A 77 0.32 41.77 0.63
C ILE A 77 1.29 42.56 -0.25
N TRP A 78 0.78 43.02 -1.40
CA TRP A 78 1.38 44.04 -2.25
C TRP A 78 0.63 45.36 -2.01
N LEU A 79 1.39 46.45 -1.88
CA LEU A 79 0.89 47.81 -1.77
C LEU A 79 1.39 48.55 -3.01
N ASP A 80 0.54 49.34 -3.65
CA ASP A 80 0.93 50.15 -4.79
C ASP A 80 1.95 51.23 -4.36
N PRO A 81 3.17 51.27 -4.96
CA PRO A 81 4.14 52.33 -4.68
C PRO A 81 3.75 53.70 -5.26
N ASN A 82 2.84 53.78 -6.23
CA ASN A 82 2.43 55.05 -6.84
C ASN A 82 1.40 55.78 -5.96
N GLU A 83 0.51 55.04 -5.30
CA GLU A 83 -0.57 55.58 -4.46
C GLU A 83 -0.26 55.48 -2.95
N MET A 84 0.99 55.77 -2.57
CA MET A 84 1.44 55.65 -1.18
C MET A 84 0.73 56.63 -0.22
N SER A 85 0.36 57.81 -0.71
CA SER A 85 -0.35 58.85 0.07
C SER A 85 -1.76 58.40 0.45
N GLU A 86 -2.51 57.83 -0.50
CA GLU A 86 -3.86 57.32 -0.27
C GLU A 86 -3.86 56.12 0.68
N ILE A 87 -2.93 55.18 0.49
CA ILE A 87 -2.79 54.02 1.37
C ILE A 87 -2.45 54.47 2.80
N SER A 88 -1.60 55.47 2.97
CA SER A 88 -1.21 56.00 4.30
C SER A 88 -2.40 56.52 5.10
N ASN A 89 -3.36 57.19 4.44
CA ASN A 89 -4.52 57.77 5.10
C ASN A 89 -5.53 56.72 5.59
N ALA A 90 -5.41 55.46 5.14
CA ALA A 90 -6.32 54.38 5.52
C ALA A 90 -5.97 53.74 6.88
N ASN A 91 -6.56 54.27 7.95
CA ASN A 91 -6.33 53.80 9.33
C ASN A 91 -7.33 52.73 9.83
N SER A 92 -8.48 52.56 9.15
CA SER A 92 -9.53 51.62 9.55
C SER A 92 -9.49 50.32 8.73
N ARG A 93 -9.96 49.22 9.31
CA ARG A 93 -10.13 47.96 8.56
C ARG A 93 -11.13 48.11 7.41
N GLN A 94 -12.14 48.97 7.56
CA GLN A 94 -13.15 49.20 6.53
C GLN A 94 -12.58 49.95 5.33
N THR A 95 -11.70 50.93 5.54
CA THR A 95 -11.03 51.66 4.45
C THR A 95 -10.02 50.75 3.74
N ILE A 96 -9.30 49.90 4.47
CA ILE A 96 -8.43 48.89 3.87
C ILE A 96 -9.22 47.89 3.00
N ARG A 97 -10.46 47.53 3.35
CA ARG A 97 -11.32 46.70 2.49
C ARG A 97 -11.65 47.39 1.17
N LYS A 98 -11.90 48.71 1.18
CA LYS A 98 -12.12 49.50 -0.03
C LYS A 98 -10.88 49.48 -0.92
N LEU A 99 -9.70 49.81 -0.37
CA LEU A 99 -8.43 49.77 -1.10
C LEU A 99 -8.06 48.39 -1.69
N VAL A 100 -8.52 47.30 -1.06
CA VAL A 100 -8.37 45.94 -1.62
C VAL A 100 -9.34 45.70 -2.79
N SER A 101 -10.56 46.22 -2.70
CA SER A 101 -11.57 46.16 -3.78
C SER A 101 -11.16 47.02 -4.98
N ASP A 102 -10.59 48.19 -4.72
CA ASP A 102 -10.15 49.17 -5.72
C ASP A 102 -8.83 48.75 -6.40
N GLY A 103 -8.15 47.73 -5.87
CA GLY A 103 -6.94 47.14 -6.47
C GLY A 103 -5.62 47.78 -6.03
N LEU A 104 -5.64 48.79 -5.15
CA LEU A 104 -4.45 49.43 -4.59
C LEU A 104 -3.69 48.52 -3.60
N ILE A 105 -4.40 47.56 -3.01
CA ILE A 105 -3.84 46.51 -2.14
C ILE A 105 -4.15 45.13 -2.74
N ILE A 106 -3.12 44.44 -3.22
CA ILE A 106 -3.28 43.15 -3.92
C ILE A 106 -2.73 42.00 -3.07
N ARG A 107 -3.49 40.89 -3.03
CA ARG A 107 -2.97 39.61 -2.55
C ARG A 107 -2.12 38.95 -3.64
N LYS A 108 -0.80 38.92 -3.44
CA LYS A 108 0.13 38.17 -4.29
C LYS A 108 -0.27 36.68 -4.32
N PRO A 109 -0.21 36.02 -5.49
CA PRO A 109 -0.44 34.59 -5.56
C PRO A 109 0.57 33.80 -4.71
N VAL A 110 0.18 32.57 -4.37
CA VAL A 110 1.09 31.64 -3.68
C VAL A 110 2.25 31.29 -4.61
N THR A 111 3.45 31.19 -4.07
CA THR A 111 4.62 30.72 -4.84
C THR A 111 4.40 29.25 -5.13
N MET A 112 4.27 28.91 -6.42
CA MET A 112 3.90 27.56 -6.84
C MET A 112 5.02 26.57 -6.53
N HIS A 113 4.72 25.53 -5.74
CA HIS A 113 5.61 24.40 -5.54
C HIS A 113 5.11 23.21 -6.37
N SER A 114 5.76 22.98 -7.53
CA SER A 114 5.40 21.86 -8.40
C SER A 114 5.66 20.51 -7.72
N ARG A 115 4.71 19.59 -7.89
CA ARG A 115 4.83 18.19 -7.44
C ARG A 115 5.16 17.22 -8.59
N ALA A 116 5.47 17.72 -9.78
CA ALA A 116 5.70 16.89 -10.97
C ALA A 116 6.80 15.84 -10.75
N SER A 117 8.00 16.26 -10.33
CA SER A 117 9.13 15.36 -10.08
C SER A 117 8.86 14.38 -8.94
N ALA A 118 8.13 14.79 -7.91
CA ALA A 118 7.74 13.89 -6.82
C ALA A 118 6.74 12.81 -7.28
N ARG A 119 5.82 13.16 -8.19
CA ARG A 119 4.87 12.21 -8.81
C ARG A 119 5.60 11.21 -9.70
N GLU A 120 6.50 11.69 -10.55
CA GLU A 120 7.33 10.85 -11.42
C GLU A 120 8.17 9.86 -10.61
N LEU A 121 8.85 10.33 -9.56
CA LEU A 121 9.62 9.47 -8.65
C LEU A 121 8.74 8.41 -7.98
N ASN A 122 7.52 8.74 -7.60
CA ASN A 122 6.59 7.80 -6.99
C ASN A 122 6.10 6.73 -7.98
N LEU A 123 5.89 7.09 -9.24
CA LEU A 123 5.58 6.13 -10.32
C LEU A 123 6.77 5.17 -10.54
N ALA A 124 7.98 5.71 -10.68
CA ALA A 124 9.19 4.89 -10.80
C ALA A 124 9.39 3.97 -9.57
N ARG A 125 9.12 4.46 -8.36
CA ARG A 125 9.16 3.65 -7.12
C ARG A 125 8.07 2.59 -7.04
N ARG A 126 6.93 2.78 -7.71
CA ARG A 126 5.83 1.80 -7.81
C ARG A 126 6.22 0.66 -8.73
N GLU A 127 6.87 0.96 -9.85
CA GLU A 127 7.47 -0.02 -10.77
C GLU A 127 8.66 -0.77 -10.15
N GLY A 128 9.20 -0.30 -9.03
CA GLY A 128 10.24 -0.98 -8.26
C GLY A 128 11.63 -0.35 -8.36
N ARG A 129 11.79 0.74 -9.13
CA ARG A 129 13.05 1.50 -9.18
C ARG A 129 13.34 2.16 -7.82
N HIS A 130 14.62 2.48 -7.58
CA HIS A 130 15.10 3.12 -6.34
C HIS A 130 14.82 2.34 -5.03
N ARG A 131 14.65 1.01 -5.08
CA ARG A 131 14.41 0.15 -3.89
C ARG A 131 15.59 -0.76 -3.48
N GLY A 132 16.73 -0.64 -4.16
CA GLY A 132 17.95 -1.43 -3.92
C GLY A 132 18.56 -1.20 -2.53
N LEU A 133 19.51 -2.08 -2.13
CA LEU A 133 20.11 -2.08 -0.79
C LEU A 133 20.72 -0.72 -0.41
N GLY A 134 21.44 -0.06 -1.31
CA GLY A 134 22.06 1.26 -1.05
C GLY A 134 21.08 2.41 -0.80
N LYS A 135 19.79 2.25 -1.09
CA LYS A 135 18.74 3.24 -0.79
C LYS A 135 17.98 2.94 0.50
N ARG A 136 18.27 1.82 1.18
CA ARG A 136 17.64 1.44 2.44
C ARG A 136 18.47 2.01 3.59
N LYS A 137 17.82 2.74 4.50
CA LYS A 137 18.48 3.37 5.66
C LYS A 137 18.03 2.80 7.02
N GLY A 138 16.83 2.21 7.10
CA GLY A 138 16.31 1.55 8.29
C GLY A 138 16.30 0.03 8.19
N THR A 139 16.11 -0.64 9.33
CA THR A 139 15.99 -2.10 9.43
C THR A 139 14.77 -2.63 8.67
N LYS A 140 14.74 -3.95 8.41
CA LYS A 140 13.61 -4.60 7.73
C LYS A 140 12.30 -4.40 8.50
N ASP A 141 12.35 -4.57 9.82
CA ASP A 141 11.18 -4.47 10.68
C ASP A 141 10.67 -3.02 10.81
N ALA A 142 11.56 -2.03 10.88
CA ALA A 142 11.17 -0.62 10.86
C ALA A 142 10.48 -0.21 9.54
N ARG A 143 10.91 -0.80 8.41
CA ARG A 143 10.31 -0.53 7.09
C ARG A 143 8.97 -1.23 6.89
N MET A 144 8.84 -2.47 7.37
CA MET A 144 7.64 -3.29 7.30
C MET A 144 7.59 -4.22 8.52
N PRO A 145 6.88 -3.84 9.59
CA PRO A 145 6.87 -4.62 10.82
C PRO A 145 6.30 -6.01 10.63
N SER A 146 6.94 -6.99 11.25
CA SER A 146 6.57 -8.41 11.17
C SER A 146 5.16 -8.65 11.71
N GLN A 147 4.78 -7.91 12.76
CA GLN A 147 3.43 -7.93 13.34
C GLN A 147 2.35 -7.50 12.32
N VAL A 148 2.63 -6.46 11.52
CA VAL A 148 1.69 -5.96 10.49
C VAL A 148 1.50 -7.01 9.40
N LEU A 149 2.58 -7.69 8.98
CA LEU A 149 2.50 -8.78 8.00
C LEU A 149 1.69 -9.97 8.55
N TRP A 150 1.92 -10.36 9.80
CA TRP A 150 1.15 -11.40 10.48
C TRP A 150 -0.34 -11.05 10.57
N MET A 151 -0.66 -9.83 11.02
CA MET A 151 -2.05 -9.35 11.11
C MET A 151 -2.75 -9.36 9.75
N ARG A 152 -2.11 -8.84 8.70
CA ARG A 152 -2.66 -8.84 7.33
C ARG A 152 -2.96 -10.26 6.88
N ARG A 153 -2.01 -11.18 7.06
CA ARG A 153 -2.18 -12.58 6.67
C ARG A 153 -3.31 -13.25 7.45
N MET A 154 -3.34 -13.14 8.78
CA MET A 154 -4.39 -13.74 9.61
C MET A 154 -5.78 -13.23 9.23
N ARG A 155 -5.93 -11.91 8.99
CA ARG A 155 -7.20 -11.31 8.56
C ARG A 155 -7.64 -11.85 7.20
N VAL A 156 -6.71 -12.00 6.25
CA VAL A 156 -7.03 -12.55 4.91
C VAL A 156 -7.50 -14.00 5.00
N LEU A 157 -6.80 -14.85 5.78
CA LEU A 157 -7.18 -16.26 5.95
C LEU A 157 -8.53 -16.41 6.64
N ARG A 158 -8.75 -15.72 7.76
CA ARG A 158 -10.01 -15.80 8.51
C ARG A 158 -11.19 -15.25 7.72
N ARG A 159 -11.02 -14.13 7.01
CA ARG A 159 -12.07 -13.59 6.14
C ARG A 159 -12.48 -14.57 5.03
N LEU A 160 -11.52 -15.32 4.48
CA LEU A 160 -11.81 -16.37 3.50
C LEU A 160 -12.65 -17.50 4.13
N LEU A 161 -12.26 -17.98 5.30
CA LEU A 161 -12.97 -19.05 6.01
C LEU A 161 -14.41 -18.64 6.33
N VAL A 162 -14.62 -17.42 6.84
CA VAL A 162 -15.97 -16.90 7.13
C VAL A 162 -16.82 -16.86 5.86
N ARG A 163 -16.26 -16.36 4.74
CA ARG A 163 -16.96 -16.32 3.45
C ARG A 163 -17.32 -17.72 2.94
N TYR A 164 -16.40 -18.68 3.06
CA TYR A 164 -16.64 -20.05 2.59
C TYR A 164 -17.69 -20.78 3.43
N ARG A 165 -17.73 -20.49 4.74
CA ARG A 165 -18.77 -21.01 5.64
C ARG A 165 -20.14 -20.44 5.29
N ALA A 166 -20.23 -19.12 5.09
CA ALA A 166 -21.48 -18.46 4.69
C ALA A 166 -21.99 -18.96 3.33
N ALA A 167 -21.09 -19.26 2.40
CA ALA A 167 -21.43 -19.84 1.09
C ALA A 167 -21.69 -21.35 1.11
N GLY A 168 -21.65 -22.02 2.28
CA GLY A 168 -21.85 -23.47 2.40
C GLY A 168 -20.74 -24.33 1.77
N LYS A 169 -19.61 -23.73 1.34
CA LYS A 169 -18.50 -24.47 0.73
C LYS A 169 -17.77 -25.34 1.75
N ILE A 170 -17.77 -24.93 3.01
CA ILE A 170 -17.22 -25.64 4.16
C ILE A 170 -18.27 -25.71 5.27
N ASP A 171 -18.26 -26.82 5.99
CA ASP A 171 -19.08 -27.03 7.18
C ASP A 171 -18.46 -26.35 8.44
N LYS A 172 -19.26 -26.17 9.50
CA LYS A 172 -18.85 -25.59 10.79
C LYS A 172 -17.67 -26.33 11.43
N HIS A 173 -17.62 -27.66 11.32
CA HIS A 173 -16.57 -28.47 11.95
C HIS A 173 -15.24 -28.25 11.24
N LEU A 174 -15.25 -28.34 9.90
CA LEU A 174 -14.06 -28.07 9.09
C LEU A 174 -13.60 -26.60 9.22
N TYR A 175 -14.53 -25.65 9.37
CA TYR A 175 -14.20 -24.26 9.66
C TYR A 175 -13.42 -24.11 10.97
N HIS A 176 -13.86 -24.77 12.05
CA HIS A 176 -13.24 -24.64 13.37
C HIS A 176 -11.80 -25.19 13.38
N GLU A 177 -11.58 -26.35 12.77
CA GLU A 177 -10.27 -26.95 12.60
C GLU A 177 -9.32 -26.01 11.82
N LEU A 178 -9.78 -25.55 10.64
CA LEU A 178 -8.98 -24.65 9.79
C LEU A 178 -8.71 -23.29 10.44
N TYR A 179 -9.59 -22.82 11.32
CA TYR A 179 -9.41 -21.58 12.07
C TYR A 179 -8.22 -21.69 13.04
N HIS A 180 -8.09 -22.80 13.76
CA HIS A 180 -6.98 -23.06 14.67
C HIS A 180 -5.68 -23.35 13.91
N LEU A 181 -5.73 -24.14 12.84
CA LEU A 181 -4.57 -24.37 11.96
C LEU A 181 -4.05 -23.06 11.33
N SER A 182 -4.96 -22.15 10.99
CA SER A 182 -4.58 -20.80 10.53
C SER A 182 -3.85 -20.01 11.62
N LYS A 183 -4.32 -20.07 12.87
CA LYS A 183 -3.63 -19.45 14.02
C LYS A 183 -2.25 -20.10 14.25
N GLY A 184 -2.13 -21.40 14.02
CA GLY A 184 -0.90 -22.20 14.14
C GLY A 184 0.13 -22.02 13.02
N ASN A 185 -0.06 -21.07 12.09
CA ASN A 185 0.89 -20.77 11.00
C ASN A 185 1.14 -21.93 10.01
N THR A 186 0.22 -22.90 9.92
CA THR A 186 0.26 -23.98 8.93
C THR A 186 0.15 -23.42 7.51
N PHE A 187 -0.70 -22.39 7.31
CA PHE A 187 -0.92 -21.78 6.00
C PHE A 187 -0.09 -20.49 5.83
N LYS A 188 0.79 -20.48 4.82
CA LYS A 188 1.65 -19.31 4.54
C LYS A 188 0.96 -18.20 3.75
N HIS A 189 0.00 -18.53 2.90
CA HIS A 189 -0.78 -17.59 2.09
C HIS A 189 -2.16 -18.17 1.76
N LYS A 190 -3.05 -17.32 1.24
CA LYS A 190 -4.44 -17.68 0.90
C LYS A 190 -4.55 -18.92 0.01
N ARG A 191 -3.67 -19.05 -0.99
CA ARG A 191 -3.67 -20.17 -1.93
C ARG A 191 -3.46 -21.53 -1.23
N ALA A 192 -2.50 -21.63 -0.31
CA ALA A 192 -2.23 -22.86 0.44
C ALA A 192 -3.45 -23.31 1.26
N LEU A 193 -4.18 -22.36 1.85
CA LEU A 193 -5.43 -22.68 2.55
C LEU A 193 -6.51 -23.21 1.58
N VAL A 194 -6.64 -22.61 0.40
CA VAL A 194 -7.62 -23.07 -0.60
C VAL A 194 -7.28 -24.47 -1.10
N GLU A 195 -6.01 -24.74 -1.39
CA GLU A 195 -5.53 -26.06 -1.82
C GLU A 195 -5.79 -27.12 -0.73
N HIS A 196 -5.53 -26.79 0.54
CA HIS A 196 -5.85 -27.67 1.66
C HIS A 196 -7.35 -27.95 1.80
N ILE A 197 -8.20 -26.94 1.63
CA ILE A 197 -9.66 -27.12 1.66
C ILE A 197 -10.12 -28.05 0.53
N GLN A 198 -9.59 -27.85 -0.69
CA GLN A 198 -9.95 -28.69 -1.84
C GLN A 198 -9.55 -30.14 -1.60
N LYS A 199 -8.33 -30.39 -1.09
CA LYS A 199 -7.86 -31.72 -0.74
C LYS A 199 -8.73 -32.37 0.34
N ALA A 200 -8.99 -31.68 1.44
CA ALA A 200 -9.80 -32.19 2.54
C ALA A 200 -11.26 -32.48 2.12
N LYS A 201 -11.83 -31.66 1.21
CA LYS A 201 -13.15 -31.93 0.64
C LYS A 201 -13.17 -33.15 -0.27
N ALA A 202 -12.14 -33.32 -1.09
CA ALA A 202 -12.02 -34.49 -1.98
C ALA A 202 -11.84 -35.79 -1.19
N GLU A 203 -11.10 -35.76 -0.08
CA GLU A 203 -10.99 -36.88 0.87
C GLU A 203 -12.35 -37.21 1.50
N ARG A 204 -13.02 -36.20 2.09
CA ARG A 204 -14.35 -36.41 2.70
C ARG A 204 -15.40 -36.93 1.73
N GLN A 205 -15.36 -36.49 0.47
CA GLN A 205 -16.28 -36.98 -0.57
C GLN A 205 -15.99 -38.45 -0.90
N ARG A 206 -14.72 -38.85 -0.99
CA ARG A 206 -14.34 -40.25 -1.21
C ARG A 206 -14.82 -41.14 -0.07
N ASP A 207 -14.59 -40.73 1.17
CA ASP A 207 -15.04 -41.49 2.35
C ASP A 207 -16.56 -41.63 2.41
N ARG A 208 -17.28 -40.57 2.03
CA ARG A 208 -18.74 -40.58 1.95
C ARG A 208 -19.25 -41.58 0.92
N VAL A 209 -18.68 -41.57 -0.30
CA VAL A 209 -19.08 -42.50 -1.37
C VAL A 209 -18.83 -43.95 -0.96
N LEU A 210 -17.68 -44.24 -0.35
CA LEU A 210 -17.35 -45.58 0.16
C LEU A 210 -18.35 -46.02 1.25
N LYS A 211 -18.70 -45.11 2.17
CA LYS A 211 -19.69 -45.40 3.22
C LYS A 211 -21.08 -45.67 2.63
N GLU A 212 -21.53 -44.84 1.71
CA GLU A 212 -22.81 -45.00 1.01
C GLU A 212 -22.88 -46.35 0.27
N GLU A 213 -21.79 -46.76 -0.40
CA GLU A 213 -21.71 -48.06 -1.07
C GLU A 213 -21.82 -49.23 -0.08
N MET A 214 -21.10 -49.16 1.05
CA MET A 214 -21.12 -50.20 2.08
C MET A 214 -22.48 -50.29 2.78
N ASP A 215 -23.10 -49.16 3.07
CA ASP A 215 -24.43 -49.11 3.68
C ASP A 215 -25.51 -49.59 2.70
N ALA A 216 -25.39 -49.31 1.41
CA ALA A 216 -26.26 -49.87 0.37
C ALA A 216 -26.14 -51.41 0.28
N LYS A 217 -24.91 -51.95 0.35
CA LYS A 217 -24.70 -53.41 0.41
C LYS A 217 -25.32 -54.03 1.66
N ARG A 218 -25.15 -53.41 2.83
CA ARG A 218 -25.78 -53.84 4.09
C ARG A 218 -27.30 -53.82 4.00
N ALA A 219 -27.89 -52.75 3.47
CA ALA A 219 -29.34 -52.61 3.31
C ALA A 219 -29.91 -53.68 2.36
N LYS A 220 -29.25 -53.93 1.22
CA LYS A 220 -29.63 -55.02 0.30
C LYS A 220 -29.60 -56.39 0.99
N ASN A 221 -28.54 -56.68 1.74
CA ASN A 221 -28.43 -57.94 2.48
C ASN A 221 -29.48 -58.06 3.59
N LYS A 222 -29.80 -56.96 4.28
CA LYS A 222 -30.85 -56.92 5.29
C LYS A 222 -32.22 -57.20 4.68
N ALA A 223 -32.57 -56.52 3.60
CA ALA A 223 -33.83 -56.72 2.87
C ALA A 223 -33.95 -58.15 2.31
N LEU A 224 -32.85 -58.75 1.86
CA LEU A 224 -32.84 -60.15 1.42
C LEU A 224 -33.10 -61.12 2.58
N ARG A 225 -32.56 -60.85 3.78
CA ARG A 225 -32.82 -61.66 4.98
C ARG A 225 -34.26 -61.53 5.45
N GLU A 226 -34.79 -60.31 5.49
CA GLU A 226 -36.19 -60.03 5.86
C GLU A 226 -37.15 -60.75 4.89
N ARG A 227 -36.96 -60.62 3.57
CA ARG A 227 -37.77 -61.37 2.57
C ARG A 227 -37.67 -62.90 2.70
N ARG A 228 -36.50 -63.43 3.12
CA ARG A 228 -36.35 -64.88 3.35
C ARG A 228 -37.08 -65.33 4.62
N LEU A 229 -37.13 -64.50 5.65
CA LEU A 229 -37.90 -64.76 6.87
C LEU A 229 -39.39 -64.72 6.57
N GLU A 230 -39.87 -63.66 5.90
CA GLU A 230 -41.28 -63.53 5.47
C GLU A 230 -41.74 -64.74 4.66
N ARG A 231 -40.92 -65.24 3.72
CA ARG A 231 -41.25 -66.46 2.95
C ARG A 231 -41.35 -67.72 3.82
N LYS A 232 -40.53 -67.83 4.86
CA LYS A 232 -40.57 -68.98 5.78
C LYS A 232 -41.79 -68.90 6.70
N GLU A 233 -42.12 -67.71 7.19
CA GLU A 233 -43.31 -67.46 8.00
C GLU A 233 -44.57 -67.73 7.18
N ALA A 234 -44.69 -67.15 5.98
CA ALA A 234 -45.82 -67.41 5.09
C ALA A 234 -45.99 -68.90 4.75
N LYS A 235 -44.88 -69.64 4.57
CA LYS A 235 -44.93 -71.10 4.37
C LYS A 235 -45.42 -71.84 5.62
N ARG A 236 -44.98 -71.42 6.81
CA ARG A 236 -45.43 -71.99 8.09
C ARG A 236 -46.91 -71.74 8.33
N ASP A 237 -47.37 -70.52 8.07
CA ASP A 237 -48.76 -70.12 8.27
C ASP A 237 -49.70 -70.83 7.27
N ALA A 238 -49.24 -71.07 6.04
CA ALA A 238 -49.99 -71.87 5.07
C ALA A 238 -50.16 -73.33 5.53
N LEU A 239 -49.11 -73.94 6.08
CA LEU A 239 -49.17 -75.31 6.62
C LEU A 239 -50.12 -75.43 7.82
N ILE A 240 -50.19 -74.41 8.68
CA ILE A 240 -51.09 -74.39 9.86
C ILE A 240 -52.55 -74.18 9.45
N ASN A 241 -52.81 -73.47 8.35
CA ASN A 241 -54.17 -73.25 7.84
C ASN A 241 -54.70 -74.42 6.97
N GLU A 242 -53.84 -75.36 6.57
CA GLU A 242 -54.23 -76.58 5.83
C GLU A 242 -54.58 -77.76 6.76
N GLU A 243 -54.30 -77.67 8.07
CA GLU A 243 -54.78 -78.58 9.14
C GLU A 243 -56.10 -78.10 9.77
#